data_AF-A0A0A8YXE8-F1
#
_entry.id   AF-A0A0A8YXE8-F1
#
_cell.length_a   1.000
_cell.length_b   1.000
_cell.length_c   1.000
_cell.angle_alpha   90.00
_cell.angle_beta   90.00
_cell.angle_gamma   90.00
#
_symmetry.space_group_name_H-M   'P 1'
#
loop_
_entity.id
_entity.type
_entity.pdbx_description
1 polymer ?
#
loop_
_entity_poly.entity_id
_entity_poly.type
_entity_poly.pdbx_seq_one_letter_code
_entity_poly.pdbx_strand_id
1 'polypeptide(L)' 'MIGLHINYDKSTLVPMNISAEDAIQFASVFGCPMASFPQKYLDHPLSDSKLRLIDLQPSGTQL' A
#
# COMPACT_ATOMS: atom_id res chain seq x y z
N MET A 1 -10.21 -3.28 -28.38
CA MET A 1 -9.92 -2.30 -27.31
C MET A 1 -9.20 -3.05 -26.22
N ILE A 2 -7.95 -2.69 -25.88
CA ILE A 2 -7.29 -3.26 -24.71
C ILE A 2 -7.51 -2.30 -23.55
N GLY A 3 -8.12 -2.79 -22.47
CA GLY A 3 -8.29 -2.02 -21.23
C GLY A 3 -6.96 -1.83 -20.52
N LEU A 4 -6.98 -1.09 -19.41
CA LEU A 4 -5.84 -0.97 -18.52
C LEU A 4 -5.52 -2.35 -17.93
N HIS A 5 -4.38 -2.93 -18.31
CA HIS A 5 -3.92 -4.19 -17.77
C HIS A 5 -3.20 -3.95 -16.44
N ILE A 6 -3.76 -4.47 -15.36
CA ILE A 6 -3.14 -4.39 -14.04
C ILE A 6 -1.91 -5.29 -14.03
N ASN A 7 -0.77 -4.74 -13.61
CA ASN A 7 0.45 -5.51 -13.45
C ASN A 7 0.55 -5.98 -11.99
N TYR A 8 0.18 -7.24 -11.74
CA TYR A 8 0.22 -7.81 -10.40
C TYR A 8 1.64 -8.02 -9.86
N ASP A 9 2.61 -8.27 -10.74
CA ASP A 9 4.03 -8.39 -10.38
C ASP A 9 4.60 -7.09 -9.77
N LYS A 10 4.11 -5.93 -10.25
CA LYS A 10 4.45 -4.60 -9.70
C LYS A 10 3.47 -4.11 -8.62
N SER A 11 2.43 -4.86 -8.33
CA SER A 11 1.43 -4.51 -7.32
C SER A 11 1.77 -5.13 -5.98
N THR A 12 1.19 -4.59 -4.91
CA THR A 12 1.23 -5.21 -3.58
C THR A 12 -0.19 -5.35 -3.07
N LEU A 13 -0.49 -6.42 -2.33
CA LEU A 13 -1.79 -6.57 -1.69
C LEU A 13 -1.69 -6.12 -0.23
N VAL A 14 -2.61 -5.24 0.15
CA VAL A 14 -2.73 -4.69 1.50
C VAL A 14 -4.06 -5.17 2.08
N PRO A 15 -4.04 -6.13 3.02
CA PRO A 15 -5.26 -6.67 3.59
C PRO A 15 -5.95 -5.62 4.47
N MET A 16 -7.25 -5.42 4.27
CA MET A 16 -8.07 -4.49 5.06
C MET A 16 -9.27 -5.22 5.65
N ASN A 17 -9.28 -5.39 6.97
CA ASN A 17 -10.37 -6.05 7.71
C ASN A 17 -10.71 -7.46 7.16
N ILE A 18 -9.69 -8.26 6.87
CA ILE A 18 -9.84 -9.67 6.47
C ILE A 18 -8.96 -10.56 7.35
N SER A 19 -9.29 -11.85 7.38
CA SER A 19 -8.50 -12.84 8.10
C SER A 19 -7.12 -13.03 7.45
N ALA A 20 -6.14 -13.50 8.23
CA ALA A 20 -4.79 -13.77 7.71
C ALA A 20 -4.80 -14.91 6.68
N GLU A 21 -5.66 -15.92 6.87
CA GLU A 21 -5.83 -17.03 5.94
C GLU A 21 -6.33 -16.53 4.57
N ASP A 22 -7.35 -15.67 4.55
CA ASP A 22 -7.89 -15.10 3.32
C ASP A 22 -6.84 -14.21 2.63
N ALA A 23 -6.12 -13.38 3.40
CA ALA A 23 -5.06 -12.53 2.86
C ALA A 23 -3.97 -13.33 2.14
N ILE A 24 -3.54 -14.44 2.72
CA ILE A 24 -2.54 -15.35 2.13
C ILE A 24 -3.09 -16.01 0.87
N GLN A 25 -4.35 -16.48 0.90
CA GLN A 25 -5.01 -17.05 -0.28
C GLN A 25 -5.06 -16.02 -1.41
N PHE A 26 -5.46 -14.78 -1.14
CA PHE A 26 -5.49 -13.72 -2.15
C PHE A 26 -4.10 -13.39 -2.70
N ALA A 27 -3.08 -13.30 -1.84
CA ALA A 27 -1.69 -13.10 -2.27
C ALA A 27 -1.25 -14.17 -3.28
N SER A 28 -1.59 -15.44 -2.97
CA SER A 28 -1.26 -16.58 -3.83
C SER A 28 -2.04 -16.58 -5.15
N VAL A 29 -3.31 -16.15 -5.15
CA VAL A 29 -4.14 -16.06 -6.35
C VAL A 29 -3.66 -14.95 -7.28
N PHE A 30 -3.31 -13.78 -6.72
CA PHE A 30 -2.84 -12.64 -7.51
C PHE A 30 -1.35 -12.73 -7.89
N GLY A 31 -0.57 -13.54 -7.18
CA GLY A 31 0.87 -13.64 -7.39
C GLY A 31 1.62 -12.36 -7.00
N CYS A 32 1.09 -11.58 -6.06
CA CYS A 32 1.69 -10.33 -5.59
C CYS A 32 2.09 -10.42 -4.11
N PRO A 33 3.14 -9.69 -3.70
CA PRO A 33 3.59 -9.69 -2.31
C PRO A 33 2.58 -9.01 -1.37
N MET A 34 2.52 -9.50 -0.13
CA MET A 34 1.82 -8.85 0.97
C MET A 34 2.55 -7.57 1.39
N ALA A 35 1.78 -6.51 1.62
CA ALA A 35 2.25 -5.27 2.20
C ALA A 35 1.34 -4.84 3.37
N SER A 36 1.87 -3.94 4.18
CA SER A 36 1.16 -3.35 5.32
C SER A 36 1.50 -1.86 5.39
N PHE A 37 0.58 -1.08 5.93
CA PHE A 37 0.84 0.30 6.30
C PHE A 37 1.88 0.41 7.42
N PRO A 38 2.56 1.57 7.53
CA PRO A 38 2.58 2.68 6.58
C PRO A 38 3.46 2.40 5.35
N GLN A 39 3.00 2.76 4.14
CA GLN A 39 3.71 2.50 2.87
C GLN A 39 4.14 3.81 2.19
N LYS A 40 5.31 3.81 1.54
CA LYS A 40 5.76 4.96 0.76
C LYS A 40 4.96 5.06 -0.55
N TYR A 41 4.09 6.06 -0.67
CA TYR A 41 3.33 6.35 -1.88
C TYR A 41 3.65 7.78 -2.34
N LEU A 42 4.19 7.93 -3.55
CA LEU A 42 4.54 9.24 -4.14
C LEU A 42 5.34 10.13 -3.16
N ASP A 43 6.39 9.56 -2.56
CA ASP A 43 7.26 10.19 -1.57
C ASP A 43 6.64 10.57 -0.22
N HIS A 44 5.40 10.19 0.04
CA HIS A 44 4.74 10.42 1.33
C HIS A 44 4.35 9.09 1.98
N PRO A 45 4.36 9.00 3.33
CA PRO A 45 3.82 7.85 4.02
C PRO A 45 2.30 7.82 3.85
N LEU A 46 1.80 6.82 3.15
CA LEU A 46 0.41 6.42 3.18
C LEU A 46 0.20 5.64 4.48
N SER A 47 -0.70 6.10 5.35
CA SER A 47 -1.03 5.45 6.62
C SER A 47 -2.46 4.92 6.60
N ASP A 48 -2.68 3.82 7.31
CA ASP A 48 -4.00 3.25 7.64
C ASP A 48 -4.81 4.15 8.58
N SER A 49 -4.16 5.10 9.25
CA SER A 49 -4.72 5.94 10.29
C SER A 49 -4.73 7.42 9.85
N LYS A 50 -5.58 8.22 10.50
CA LYS A 50 -5.68 9.66 10.20
C LYS A 50 -4.34 10.35 10.47
N LEU A 51 -3.61 10.66 9.41
CA LEU A 51 -2.40 11.48 9.46
C LEU A 51 -2.73 12.86 10.04
N ARG A 52 -1.92 13.32 10.99
CA ARG A 52 -2.00 14.68 11.49
C ARG A 52 -1.27 15.59 10.51
N LEU A 53 -1.58 16.89 10.55
CA LEU A 53 -0.96 17.86 9.65
C LEU A 53 0.56 17.96 9.81
N ILE A 54 1.08 17.65 11.01
CA ILE A 54 2.52 17.51 11.30
C ILE A 54 3.16 16.33 10.55
N ASP A 55 2.41 15.26 10.29
CA ASP A 55 2.94 14.06 9.62
C ASP A 55 3.04 14.23 8.09
N LEU A 56 2.50 15.33 7.55
CA LEU A 56 2.54 15.73 6.13
C LEU A 56 3.61 16.80 5.84
N GLN A 57 4.40 17.18 6.83
CA GLN A 57 5.44 18.18 6.65
C GLN A 57 6.55 17.63 5.73
N PRO A 58 6.96 18.38 4.70
CA PRO A 58 8.08 17.95 3.88
C PRO A 58 9.34 17.82 4.75
N SER A 59 10.06 16.70 4.64
CA SER A 59 11.27 16.41 5.44
C SER A 59 12.47 17.32 5.12
N GLY A 60 12.24 18.51 4.56
CA GLY A 60 13.23 19.37 3.92
C GLY A 60 13.30 20.80 4.46
N THR A 61 12.96 21.05 5.74
CA THR A 61 13.33 22.34 6.36
C THR A 61 13.76 22.13 7.81
N GLN A 62 14.95 21.56 7.98
CA GLN A 62 15.81 21.92 9.10
C GLN A 62 16.48 23.26 8.73
N LEU A 63 16.12 24.32 9.45
CA LEU A 63 16.99 25.48 9.69
C LEU A 63 17.48 25.37 11.13
#